data_AF-A0A1H4V9A2-F1
#
_entry.id   AF-A0A1H4V9A2-F1
#
_cell.length_a   1.000
_cell.length_b   1.000
_cell.length_c   1.000
_cell.angle_alpha   90.00
_cell.angle_beta   90.00
_cell.angle_gamma   90.00
#
_symmetry.space_group_name_H-M   'P 1'
#
loop_
_entity.id
_entity.type
_entity.pdbx_description
1 polymer ?
#
loop_
_entity_poly.entity_id
_entity_poly.type
_entity_poly.pdbx_seq_one_letter_code
_entity_poly.pdbx_strand_id
1 'polypeptide(L)'
;MTGAADDADDVARAPWIPGPRRAADDHADLTTRLPEASGAEAEETDMAETEEPEVPDLSHNVLKSLLGAWALSACSAGETRAVENHLTVCAPCADEALRLRDAVTLLHEDRDLDLDPLLRSRVLENCLGRRPARIPVPDWVTPYDAETARLDALLRDIGESEWHAPVRLKWYEEDRVVRRKATVAGVIGHLFAVDGLVTSALGLDDPLGAGVPELSPTERTEAFWASLDRPPNRSVRGPWRDQSHTLIRTVAFAGRGVADLTVTYKDFALPLRDSLLERAFEC
;
A
#
# COMPACT_ATOMS: atom_id res chain seq x y z
N MET A 1 26.32 68.19 16.53
CA MET A 1 26.09 66.97 17.34
C MET A 1 24.93 66.24 16.72
N THR A 2 25.24 65.19 15.95
CA THR A 2 24.84 63.78 16.17
C THR A 2 23.61 63.45 15.32
N GLY A 3 23.59 62.50 14.41
CA GLY A 3 24.59 61.57 13.89
C GLY A 3 23.93 60.87 12.69
N ALA A 4 24.69 60.69 11.61
CA ALA A 4 24.32 59.80 10.52
C ALA A 4 24.56 58.36 11.01
N ALA A 5 23.55 57.50 10.91
CA ALA A 5 23.70 56.07 11.10
C ALA A 5 23.55 55.42 9.71
N ASP A 6 24.68 54.86 9.28
CA ASP A 6 24.85 53.99 8.12
C ASP A 6 23.88 52.80 8.22
N ASP A 7 23.12 52.59 7.15
CA ASP A 7 22.23 51.47 6.93
C ASP A 7 23.01 50.47 6.07
N ALA A 8 23.63 49.47 6.70
CA ALA A 8 24.41 48.46 5.99
C ALA A 8 24.33 47.09 6.68
N ASP A 9 23.64 46.19 5.96
CA ASP A 9 23.90 44.75 5.86
C ASP A 9 23.52 43.85 7.05
N ASP A 10 22.21 43.59 7.20
CA ASP A 10 21.70 42.41 7.89
C ASP A 10 21.14 41.42 6.85
N VAL A 11 22.05 40.67 6.22
CA VAL A 11 21.70 39.56 5.33
C VAL A 11 21.10 38.44 6.20
N ALA A 12 19.77 38.42 6.28
CA ALA A 12 19.01 37.37 6.93
C ALA A 12 19.47 35.98 6.46
N ARG A 13 20.16 35.25 7.34
CA ARG A 13 20.49 33.83 7.15
C ARG A 13 19.18 33.05 6.95
N ALA A 14 19.01 32.47 5.78
CA ALA A 14 17.93 31.53 5.50
C ALA A 14 17.94 30.39 6.55
N PRO A 15 16.76 29.90 7.01
CA PRO A 15 16.71 28.78 7.93
C PRO A 15 17.29 27.53 7.25
N TRP A 16 18.28 26.93 7.89
CA TRP A 16 18.89 25.67 7.47
C TRP A 16 17.82 24.56 7.51
N ILE A 17 17.50 23.99 6.35
CA ILE A 17 16.62 22.83 6.20
C ILE A 17 17.48 21.58 6.44
N PRO A 18 17.19 20.75 7.47
CA PRO A 18 17.86 19.47 7.64
C PRO A 18 17.53 18.54 6.47
N GLY A 19 18.54 17.86 5.93
CA GLY A 19 18.35 16.85 4.88
C GLY A 19 17.47 15.67 5.32
N PRO A 20 16.96 14.87 4.36
CA PRO A 20 16.04 13.78 4.62
C PRO A 20 16.66 12.76 5.58
N ARG A 21 15.91 12.38 6.63
CA ARG A 21 16.34 11.31 7.55
C ARG A 21 16.25 9.96 6.82
N ARG A 22 17.23 9.08 7.09
CA ARG A 22 17.18 7.66 6.70
C ARG A 22 15.92 7.00 7.28
N ALA A 23 15.32 6.11 6.50
CA ALA A 23 14.20 5.28 6.93
C ALA A 23 14.57 4.53 8.23
N ALA A 24 13.64 4.50 9.18
CA ALA A 24 13.72 3.59 10.31
C ALA A 24 13.31 2.21 9.81
N ASP A 25 14.26 1.27 9.81
CA ASP A 25 13.99 -0.14 9.57
C ASP A 25 13.23 -0.70 10.78
N ASP A 26 11.90 -0.62 10.75
CA ASP A 26 11.04 -1.38 11.66
C ASP A 26 10.95 -2.82 11.16
N HIS A 27 11.93 -3.64 11.54
CA HIS A 27 11.76 -5.10 11.53
C HIS A 27 10.78 -5.49 12.63
N ALA A 28 9.49 -5.57 12.27
CA ALA A 28 8.51 -6.22 13.11
C ALA A 28 8.89 -7.70 13.28
N ASP A 29 9.13 -8.08 14.54
CA ASP A 29 9.46 -9.42 15.01
C ASP A 29 8.38 -10.44 14.61
N LEU A 30 8.70 -11.31 13.64
CA LEU A 30 7.80 -12.34 13.11
C LEU A 30 7.73 -13.62 13.98
N THR A 31 8.16 -13.58 15.24
CA THR A 31 8.21 -14.78 16.09
C THR A 31 6.99 -15.04 16.98
N THR A 32 5.88 -14.30 16.81
CA THR A 32 4.68 -14.55 17.62
C THR A 32 3.89 -15.75 17.08
N ARG A 33 4.07 -16.92 17.73
CA ARG A 33 3.25 -18.13 17.54
C ARG A 33 1.76 -17.81 17.78
N LEU A 34 0.94 -18.00 16.76
CA LEU A 34 -0.53 -18.08 16.87
C LEU A 34 -0.95 -19.51 17.29
N PRO A 35 -2.00 -19.66 18.11
CA PRO A 35 -2.44 -20.97 18.61
C PRO A 35 -3.12 -21.82 17.53
N GLU A 36 -2.90 -23.13 17.63
CA GLU A 36 -3.40 -24.17 16.72
C GLU A 36 -4.93 -24.21 16.67
N ALA A 37 -5.49 -24.02 15.48
CA ALA A 37 -6.88 -24.33 15.19
C ALA A 37 -6.97 -25.75 14.61
N SER A 38 -7.50 -26.66 15.43
CA SER A 38 -7.86 -28.03 15.08
C SER A 38 -9.00 -28.09 14.07
N GLY A 39 -8.78 -28.85 13.00
CA GLY A 39 -9.80 -29.69 12.35
C GLY A 39 -10.78 -29.04 11.37
N ALA A 40 -10.48 -29.15 10.07
CA ALA A 40 -11.51 -29.32 9.04
C ALA A 40 -10.86 -29.99 7.80
N GLU A 41 -11.46 -31.10 7.39
CA GLU A 41 -11.06 -32.03 6.35
C GLU A 41 -10.75 -31.34 5.01
N ALA A 42 -9.58 -31.61 4.46
CA ALA A 42 -9.19 -31.22 3.11
C ALA A 42 -9.43 -32.40 2.17
N GLU A 43 -10.38 -32.25 1.25
CA GLU A 43 -10.51 -33.12 0.09
C GLU A 43 -9.25 -32.99 -0.78
N GLU A 44 -8.59 -34.12 -0.98
CA GLU A 44 -7.38 -34.29 -1.80
C GLU A 44 -7.65 -33.83 -3.23
N THR A 45 -7.08 -32.68 -3.61
CA THR A 45 -6.94 -32.30 -5.01
C THR A 45 -5.46 -32.27 -5.34
N ASP A 46 -5.06 -33.30 -6.07
CA ASP A 46 -3.80 -33.54 -6.78
C ASP A 46 -2.79 -32.38 -6.70
N MET A 47 -1.96 -32.44 -5.67
CA MET A 47 -0.78 -31.59 -5.53
C MET A 47 0.20 -32.02 -6.62
N ALA A 48 0.41 -31.17 -7.63
CA ALA A 48 1.55 -31.30 -8.51
C ALA A 48 2.81 -31.47 -7.66
N GLU A 49 3.34 -32.69 -7.65
CA GLU A 49 4.51 -33.10 -6.91
C GLU A 49 5.62 -32.11 -7.22
N THR A 50 5.97 -31.28 -6.23
CA THR A 50 7.27 -30.64 -6.25
C THR A 50 8.23 -31.79 -5.98
N GLU A 51 8.73 -32.43 -7.05
CA GLU A 51 9.74 -33.48 -6.95
C GLU A 51 10.85 -32.95 -6.04
N GLU A 52 10.93 -33.48 -4.82
CA GLU A 52 12.06 -33.23 -3.94
C GLU A 52 13.30 -33.59 -4.75
N PRO A 53 14.30 -32.68 -4.86
CA PRO A 53 15.39 -32.96 -5.77
C PRO A 53 16.05 -34.27 -5.30
N GLU A 54 16.37 -35.18 -6.20
CA GLU A 54 17.04 -36.42 -5.81
C GLU A 54 18.41 -36.05 -5.23
N VAL A 55 18.76 -36.59 -4.05
CA VAL A 55 20.12 -36.39 -3.47
C VAL A 55 20.99 -37.53 -3.96
N PRO A 56 21.92 -37.28 -4.89
CA PRO A 56 22.81 -38.34 -5.36
C PRO A 56 23.76 -38.77 -4.24
N ASP A 57 23.96 -40.09 -4.11
CA ASP A 57 25.01 -40.63 -3.25
C ASP A 57 26.36 -40.52 -3.97
N LEU A 58 27.15 -39.51 -3.61
CA LEU A 58 28.41 -39.18 -4.25
C LEU A 58 29.58 -39.53 -3.34
N SER A 59 30.62 -40.14 -3.92
CA SER A 59 31.85 -40.39 -3.18
C SER A 59 32.48 -39.08 -2.68
N HIS A 60 33.20 -39.17 -1.55
CA HIS A 60 33.90 -38.01 -0.97
C HIS A 60 34.81 -37.28 -1.98
N ASN A 61 35.51 -37.99 -2.87
CA ASN A 61 36.36 -37.35 -3.88
C ASN A 61 35.56 -36.50 -4.87
N VAL A 62 34.36 -36.95 -5.25
CA VAL A 62 33.46 -36.19 -6.13
C VAL A 62 32.92 -34.97 -5.39
N LEU A 63 32.44 -35.13 -4.15
CA LEU A 63 31.97 -34.02 -3.32
C LEU A 63 33.04 -32.95 -3.09
N LYS A 64 34.28 -33.39 -2.86
CA LYS A 64 35.44 -32.48 -2.74
C LYS A 64 35.70 -31.72 -4.04
N SER A 65 35.57 -32.37 -5.19
CA SER A 65 35.72 -31.71 -6.50
C SER A 65 34.61 -30.70 -6.81
N LEU A 66 33.41 -30.89 -6.24
CA LEU A 66 32.28 -29.99 -6.39
C LEU A 66 32.37 -28.73 -5.53
N LEU A 67 33.27 -28.66 -4.53
CA LEU A 67 33.36 -27.51 -3.62
C LEU A 67 33.56 -26.17 -4.35
N GLY A 68 34.34 -26.17 -5.44
CA GLY A 68 34.54 -24.97 -6.26
C GLY A 68 33.27 -24.54 -7.02
N ALA A 69 32.56 -25.49 -7.62
CA ALA A 69 31.29 -25.24 -8.31
C ALA A 69 30.19 -24.81 -7.33
N TRP A 70 30.15 -25.43 -6.16
CA TRP A 70 29.24 -25.08 -5.07
C TRP A 70 29.53 -23.68 -4.52
N ALA A 71 30.81 -23.32 -4.34
CA ALA A 71 31.20 -21.97 -3.91
C ALA A 71 30.74 -20.88 -4.90
N LEU A 72 30.65 -21.21 -6.20
CA LEU A 72 30.14 -20.33 -7.26
C LEU A 72 28.62 -20.43 -7.49
N SER A 73 27.89 -21.20 -6.69
CA SER A 73 26.45 -21.49 -6.89
C SER A 73 26.12 -22.08 -8.27
N ALA A 74 27.02 -22.91 -8.81
CA ALA A 74 26.91 -23.52 -10.14
C ALA A 74 26.52 -25.01 -10.12
N CYS A 75 26.19 -25.55 -8.94
CA CYS A 75 25.70 -26.92 -8.78
C CYS A 75 24.19 -27.03 -9.05
N SER A 76 23.74 -28.21 -9.47
CA SER A 76 22.30 -28.53 -9.46
C SER A 76 21.75 -28.56 -8.02
N ALA A 77 20.41 -28.58 -7.88
CA ALA A 77 19.77 -28.63 -6.56
C ALA A 77 20.11 -29.92 -5.79
N GLY A 78 20.22 -31.06 -6.47
CA GLY A 78 20.62 -32.34 -5.87
C GLY A 78 22.08 -32.34 -5.39
N GLU A 79 23.00 -31.85 -6.22
CA GLU A 79 24.42 -31.75 -5.87
C GLU A 79 24.66 -30.74 -4.74
N THR A 80 23.95 -29.61 -4.74
CA THR A 80 24.04 -28.60 -3.68
C THR A 80 23.72 -29.21 -2.33
N ARG A 81 22.62 -29.96 -2.24
CA ARG A 81 22.20 -30.63 -1.02
C ARG A 81 23.13 -31.78 -0.62
N ALA A 82 23.68 -32.52 -1.59
CA ALA A 82 24.68 -33.55 -1.32
C ALA A 82 25.98 -32.95 -0.73
N VAL A 83 26.44 -31.81 -1.25
CA VAL A 83 27.58 -31.07 -0.72
C VAL A 83 27.26 -30.50 0.67
N GLU A 84 26.13 -29.83 0.87
CA GLU A 84 25.73 -29.29 2.17
C GLU A 84 25.67 -30.37 3.26
N ASN A 85 25.08 -31.52 2.96
CA ASN A 85 25.07 -32.67 3.87
C ASN A 85 26.50 -33.12 4.21
N HIS A 86 27.40 -33.21 3.22
CA HIS A 86 28.79 -33.59 3.43
C HIS A 86 29.57 -32.61 4.31
N LEU A 87 29.35 -31.30 4.16
CA LEU A 87 30.04 -30.27 4.95
C LEU A 87 29.70 -30.37 6.44
N THR A 88 28.54 -30.90 6.81
CA THR A 88 28.19 -31.13 8.23
C THR A 88 29.00 -32.25 8.90
N VAL A 89 29.57 -33.16 8.11
CA VAL A 89 30.27 -34.37 8.62
C VAL A 89 31.77 -34.40 8.30
N CYS A 90 32.27 -33.48 7.46
CA CYS A 90 33.67 -33.45 7.03
C CYS A 90 34.31 -32.07 7.26
N ALA A 91 34.95 -31.90 8.43
CA ALA A 91 35.62 -30.65 8.80
C ALA A 91 36.66 -30.14 7.76
N PRO A 92 37.52 -30.99 7.17
CA PRO A 92 38.46 -30.53 6.14
C PRO A 92 37.78 -29.94 4.89
N CYS A 93 36.65 -30.50 4.47
CA CYS A 93 35.89 -29.98 3.34
C CYS A 93 35.12 -28.71 3.71
N ALA A 94 34.63 -28.59 4.96
CA ALA A 94 34.02 -27.37 5.48
C ALA A 94 35.02 -26.19 5.50
N ASP A 95 36.24 -26.43 5.98
CA ASP A 95 37.31 -25.42 5.99
C ASP A 95 37.68 -24.98 4.57
N GLU A 96 37.80 -25.92 3.64
CA GLU A 96 38.08 -25.63 2.23
C GLU A 96 36.91 -24.87 1.57
N ALA A 97 35.67 -25.26 1.84
CA ALA A 97 34.48 -24.58 1.32
C ALA A 97 34.38 -23.12 1.79
N LEU A 98 34.72 -22.85 3.06
CA LEU A 98 34.81 -21.48 3.58
C LEU A 98 35.88 -20.68 2.86
N ARG A 99 37.10 -21.22 2.71
CA ARG A 99 38.18 -20.56 1.97
C ARG A 99 37.83 -20.28 0.52
N LEU A 100 37.15 -21.22 -0.14
CA LEU A 100 36.69 -21.03 -1.52
C LEU A 100 35.61 -19.95 -1.61
N ARG A 101 34.65 -19.90 -0.68
CA ARG A 101 33.66 -18.81 -0.63
C ARG A 101 34.31 -17.46 -0.38
N ASP A 102 35.27 -17.38 0.54
CA ASP A 102 36.05 -16.17 0.80
C ASP A 102 36.80 -15.74 -0.47
N ALA A 103 37.42 -16.67 -1.20
CA ALA A 103 38.09 -16.37 -2.46
C ALA A 103 37.12 -15.92 -3.57
N VAL A 104 35.91 -16.49 -3.64
CA VAL A 104 34.88 -16.07 -4.60
C VAL A 104 34.45 -14.62 -4.36
N THR A 105 34.42 -14.16 -3.10
CA THR A 105 34.12 -12.74 -2.83
C THR A 105 35.16 -11.78 -3.43
N LEU A 106 36.42 -12.20 -3.57
CA LEU A 106 37.47 -11.41 -4.23
C LEU A 106 37.36 -11.41 -5.76
N LEU A 107 36.67 -12.40 -6.34
CA LEU A 107 36.39 -12.51 -7.78
C LEU A 107 35.08 -11.83 -8.17
N HIS A 108 34.24 -11.49 -7.20
CA HIS A 108 32.99 -10.79 -7.45
C HIS A 108 33.32 -9.32 -7.67
N GLU A 109 33.13 -8.83 -8.90
CA GLU A 109 33.03 -7.39 -9.13
C GLU A 109 31.89 -6.84 -8.27
N ASP A 110 32.10 -5.68 -7.65
CA ASP A 110 31.04 -4.97 -6.93
C ASP A 110 29.88 -4.72 -7.90
N ARG A 111 28.89 -5.63 -7.88
CA ARG A 111 27.70 -5.45 -8.68
C ARG A 111 26.92 -4.32 -8.07
N ASP A 112 26.48 -3.42 -8.94
CA ASP A 112 25.50 -2.41 -8.58
C ASP A 112 24.30 -3.12 -7.93
N LEU A 113 24.01 -2.77 -6.67
CA LEU A 113 22.89 -3.33 -5.90
C LEU A 113 21.57 -2.69 -6.31
N ASP A 114 21.59 -1.76 -7.26
CA ASP A 114 20.40 -1.15 -7.82
C ASP A 114 19.58 -2.20 -8.57
N LEU A 115 18.51 -2.66 -7.90
CA LEU A 115 17.49 -3.49 -8.49
C LEU A 115 16.77 -2.72 -9.59
N ASP A 116 16.42 -3.41 -10.68
CA ASP A 116 15.52 -2.86 -11.69
C ASP A 116 14.24 -2.33 -11.00
N PRO A 117 13.86 -1.05 -11.19
CA PRO A 117 12.65 -0.47 -10.62
C PRO A 117 11.38 -1.28 -10.94
N LEU A 118 11.36 -2.01 -12.07
CA LEU A 118 10.26 -2.87 -12.49
C LEU A 118 10.31 -4.28 -11.87
N LEU A 119 11.35 -4.63 -11.12
CA LEU A 119 11.46 -5.95 -10.50
C LEU A 119 10.30 -6.18 -9.53
N ARG A 120 9.96 -5.17 -8.72
CA ARG A 120 8.87 -5.27 -7.75
C ARG A 120 7.53 -5.55 -8.45
N SER A 121 7.20 -4.82 -9.51
CA SER A 121 5.93 -5.01 -10.22
C SER A 121 5.86 -6.39 -10.88
N ARG A 122 6.94 -6.83 -11.54
CA ARG A 122 7.03 -8.17 -12.16
C ARG A 122 6.89 -9.30 -11.14
N VAL A 123 7.53 -9.17 -9.97
CA VAL A 123 7.42 -10.16 -8.89
C VAL A 123 5.99 -10.19 -8.36
N LEU A 124 5.37 -9.03 -8.08
CA LEU A 124 3.99 -8.96 -7.61
C LEU A 124 3.01 -9.55 -8.62
N GLU A 125 3.17 -9.25 -9.92
CA GLU A 125 2.36 -9.82 -11.00
C GLU A 125 2.50 -11.34 -11.05
N ASN A 126 3.73 -11.87 -10.97
CA ASN A 126 3.95 -13.32 -10.92
C ASN A 126 3.30 -13.96 -9.70
N CYS A 127 3.45 -13.35 -8.52
CA CYS A 127 2.86 -13.83 -7.28
C CYS A 127 1.33 -13.85 -7.34
N LEU A 128 0.70 -12.77 -7.84
CA LEU A 128 -0.74 -12.67 -8.00
C LEU A 128 -1.28 -13.62 -9.08
N GLY A 129 -0.50 -13.87 -10.14
CA GLY A 129 -0.83 -14.88 -11.15
C GLY A 129 -0.84 -16.30 -10.59
N ARG A 130 0.12 -16.64 -9.70
CA ARG A 130 0.17 -17.95 -9.03
C ARG A 130 -0.91 -18.11 -7.95
N ARG A 131 -1.23 -17.03 -7.24
CA ARG A 131 -2.22 -17.02 -6.16
C ARG A 131 -3.21 -15.87 -6.36
N PRO A 132 -4.23 -16.06 -7.21
CA PRO A 132 -5.23 -15.03 -7.43
C PRO A 132 -6.01 -14.73 -6.14
N ALA A 133 -6.53 -13.50 -6.04
CA ALA A 133 -7.42 -13.13 -4.95
C ALA A 133 -8.65 -14.04 -4.97
N ARG A 134 -9.00 -14.62 -3.82
CA ARG A 134 -10.22 -15.44 -3.70
C ARG A 134 -11.48 -14.66 -4.06
N ILE A 135 -11.46 -13.35 -3.81
CA ILE A 135 -12.53 -12.41 -4.08
C ILE A 135 -11.89 -11.21 -4.76
N PRO A 136 -11.92 -11.13 -6.10
CA PRO A 136 -11.36 -10.01 -6.82
C PRO A 136 -12.24 -8.77 -6.65
N VAL A 137 -11.60 -7.60 -6.58
CA VAL A 137 -12.31 -6.32 -6.70
C VAL A 137 -12.70 -6.14 -8.17
N PRO A 138 -13.95 -5.72 -8.48
CA PRO A 138 -14.36 -5.49 -9.87
C PRO A 138 -13.56 -4.36 -10.52
N ASP A 139 -13.18 -4.55 -11.80
CA ASP A 139 -12.31 -3.61 -12.53
C ASP A 139 -12.84 -2.16 -12.56
N TRP A 140 -14.17 -1.98 -12.57
CA TRP A 140 -14.79 -0.66 -12.58
C TRP A 140 -14.65 0.11 -11.25
N VAL A 141 -14.28 -0.59 -10.16
CA VAL A 141 -14.00 0.00 -8.84
C VAL A 141 -12.52 0.39 -8.69
N THR A 142 -11.64 -0.19 -9.52
CA THR A 142 -10.18 0.00 -9.43
C THR A 142 -9.74 1.48 -9.36
N PRO A 143 -10.33 2.42 -10.12
CA PRO A 143 -9.97 3.84 -9.97
C PRO A 143 -10.22 4.37 -8.56
N TYR A 144 -11.40 4.11 -7.98
CA TYR A 144 -11.73 4.56 -6.63
C TYR A 144 -10.82 3.93 -5.57
N ASP A 145 -10.55 2.63 -5.65
CA ASP A 145 -9.61 1.94 -4.75
C ASP A 145 -8.19 2.54 -4.84
N ALA A 146 -7.69 2.76 -6.05
CA ALA A 146 -6.36 3.32 -6.26
C ALA A 146 -6.23 4.75 -5.72
N GLU A 147 -7.21 5.62 -5.99
CA GLU A 147 -7.16 7.02 -5.55
C GLU A 147 -7.34 7.15 -4.04
N THR A 148 -8.28 6.42 -3.43
CA THR A 148 -8.45 6.42 -1.97
C THR A 148 -7.22 5.84 -1.24
N ALA A 149 -6.60 4.78 -1.77
CA ALA A 149 -5.37 4.22 -1.22
C ALA A 149 -4.18 5.18 -1.33
N ARG A 150 -4.06 5.89 -2.46
CA ARG A 150 -3.03 6.93 -2.66
C ARG A 150 -3.22 8.09 -1.70
N LEU A 151 -4.45 8.56 -1.55
CA LEU A 151 -4.78 9.63 -0.61
C LEU A 151 -4.52 9.18 0.84
N ASP A 152 -4.94 7.98 1.25
CA ASP A 152 -4.66 7.47 2.61
C ASP A 152 -3.16 7.34 2.89
N ALA A 153 -2.37 6.93 1.90
CA ALA A 153 -0.92 6.88 2.02
C ALA A 153 -0.33 8.29 2.25
N LEU A 154 -0.78 9.30 1.51
CA LEU A 154 -0.37 10.69 1.71
C LEU A 154 -0.78 11.20 3.09
N LEU A 155 -2.01 10.92 3.54
CA LEU A 155 -2.52 11.34 4.85
C LEU A 155 -1.80 10.67 6.03
N ARG A 156 -1.15 9.52 5.82
CA ARG A 156 -0.38 8.82 6.87
C ARG A 156 0.79 9.66 7.37
N ASP A 157 1.40 10.44 6.49
CA ASP A 157 2.62 11.19 6.77
C ASP A 157 2.35 12.64 7.25
N ILE A 158 1.09 13.09 7.21
CA ILE A 158 0.67 14.42 7.64
C ILE A 158 0.61 14.51 9.17
N GLY A 159 1.36 15.47 9.74
CA GLY A 159 1.37 15.81 11.15
C GLY A 159 0.10 16.49 11.62
N GLU A 160 -0.19 16.45 12.92
CA GLU A 160 -1.50 16.87 13.47
C GLU A 160 -1.85 18.33 13.18
N SER A 161 -0.89 19.25 13.23
CA SER A 161 -1.11 20.66 12.91
C SER A 161 -1.42 20.90 11.42
N GLU A 162 -0.88 20.06 10.54
CA GLU A 162 -1.03 20.19 9.08
C GLU A 162 -2.44 19.80 8.61
N TRP A 163 -3.22 19.09 9.43
CA TRP A 163 -4.64 18.83 9.18
C TRP A 163 -5.48 20.11 9.10
N HIS A 164 -5.00 21.19 9.71
CA HIS A 164 -5.61 22.53 9.65
C HIS A 164 -5.00 23.42 8.56
N ALA A 165 -4.04 22.93 7.77
CA ALA A 165 -3.43 23.69 6.69
C ALA A 165 -4.50 24.06 5.63
N PRO A 166 -4.51 25.31 5.13
CA PRO A 166 -5.51 25.76 4.18
C PRO A 166 -5.28 25.14 2.80
N VAL A 167 -6.32 24.51 2.25
CA VAL A 167 -6.39 23.98 0.89
C VAL A 167 -7.25 24.92 0.05
N ARG A 168 -6.75 25.29 -1.14
CA ARG A 168 -7.48 26.11 -2.11
C ARG A 168 -8.03 25.20 -3.20
N LEU A 169 -9.32 24.92 -3.12
CA LEU A 169 -10.04 24.13 -4.11
C LEU A 169 -10.47 25.05 -5.26
N LYS A 170 -10.35 24.56 -6.49
CA LYS A 170 -10.68 25.29 -7.72
C LYS A 170 -11.30 24.33 -8.73
N TRP A 171 -12.53 24.61 -9.13
CA TRP A 171 -13.25 23.86 -10.16
C TRP A 171 -14.06 24.80 -11.05
N TYR A 172 -14.69 24.24 -12.10
CA TYR A 172 -15.60 24.97 -12.97
C TYR A 172 -17.05 24.61 -12.66
N GLU A 173 -17.91 25.62 -12.56
CA GLU A 173 -19.36 25.49 -12.42
C GLU A 173 -19.99 26.51 -13.37
N GLU A 174 -20.88 26.07 -14.27
CA GLU A 174 -21.54 26.92 -15.28
C GLU A 174 -20.58 27.89 -16.02
N ASP A 175 -19.48 27.34 -16.56
CA ASP A 175 -18.39 28.09 -17.23
C ASP A 175 -17.65 29.13 -16.36
N ARG A 176 -17.84 29.10 -15.04
CA ARG A 176 -17.15 29.98 -14.09
C ARG A 176 -16.20 29.21 -13.20
N VAL A 177 -15.02 29.79 -12.98
CA VAL A 177 -14.08 29.25 -12.00
C VAL A 177 -14.58 29.56 -10.59
N VAL A 178 -14.98 28.54 -9.87
CA VAL A 178 -15.29 28.61 -8.44
C VAL A 178 -14.01 28.37 -7.64
N ARG A 179 -13.85 29.11 -6.55
CA ARG A 179 -12.74 28.93 -5.60
C ARG A 179 -13.30 28.81 -4.20
N ARG A 180 -12.87 27.77 -3.49
CA ARG A 180 -13.24 27.57 -2.09
C ARG A 180 -12.00 27.33 -1.25
N LYS A 181 -12.00 27.86 -0.02
CA LYS A 181 -10.99 27.55 0.98
C LYS A 181 -11.53 26.45 1.88
N ALA A 182 -10.73 25.41 2.08
CA ALA A 182 -10.97 24.34 3.03
C ALA A 182 -9.69 24.11 3.85
N THR A 183 -9.72 23.16 4.79
CA THR A 183 -8.52 22.57 5.39
C THR A 183 -8.35 21.15 4.88
N VAL A 184 -7.20 20.51 5.11
CA VAL A 184 -7.02 19.07 4.81
C VAL A 184 -8.13 18.25 5.50
N ALA A 185 -8.38 18.49 6.78
CA ALA A 185 -9.47 17.83 7.50
C ALA A 185 -10.86 18.15 6.91
N GLY A 186 -11.07 19.38 6.44
CA GLY A 186 -12.30 19.77 5.76
C GLY A 186 -12.51 19.00 4.46
N VAL A 187 -11.47 18.83 3.65
CA VAL A 187 -11.52 18.04 2.41
C VAL A 187 -11.85 16.57 2.71
N ILE A 188 -11.19 15.94 3.69
CA ILE A 188 -11.52 14.55 4.05
C ILE A 188 -12.93 14.43 4.62
N GLY A 189 -13.39 15.42 5.41
CA GLY A 189 -14.77 15.48 5.87
C GLY A 189 -15.79 15.63 4.72
N HIS A 190 -15.43 16.38 3.68
CA HIS A 190 -16.23 16.47 2.46
C HIS A 190 -16.32 15.12 1.75
N LEU A 191 -15.18 14.46 1.49
CA LEU A 191 -15.16 13.14 0.85
C LEU A 191 -15.99 12.12 1.64
N PHE A 192 -15.79 12.07 2.96
CA PHE A 192 -16.57 11.22 3.86
C PHE A 192 -18.08 11.47 3.76
N ALA A 193 -18.50 12.73 3.81
CA ALA A 193 -19.92 13.09 3.74
C ALA A 193 -20.55 12.72 2.39
N VAL A 194 -19.84 12.96 1.29
CA VAL A 194 -20.36 12.72 -0.07
C VAL A 194 -20.32 11.24 -0.45
N ASP A 195 -19.31 10.48 -0.02
CA ASP A 195 -19.26 9.02 -0.19
C ASP A 195 -20.41 8.31 0.56
N GLY A 196 -21.06 9.01 1.49
CA GLY A 196 -22.34 8.60 2.06
C GLY A 196 -23.47 8.40 1.02
N LEU A 197 -23.45 9.06 -0.14
CA LEU A 197 -24.39 8.81 -1.24
C LEU A 197 -24.27 7.37 -1.75
N VAL A 198 -23.03 6.93 -1.99
CA VAL A 198 -22.68 5.58 -2.46
C VAL A 198 -22.96 4.55 -1.36
N THR A 199 -22.62 4.89 -0.12
CA THR A 199 -22.84 4.06 1.08
C THR A 199 -24.34 3.77 1.25
N SER A 200 -25.17 4.82 1.21
CA SER A 200 -26.62 4.73 1.32
C SER A 200 -27.26 3.93 0.19
N ALA A 201 -26.79 4.08 -1.06
CA ALA A 201 -27.28 3.27 -2.17
C ALA A 201 -27.05 1.77 -1.91
N LEU A 202 -25.85 1.41 -1.41
CA LEU A 202 -25.50 0.03 -1.04
C LEU A 202 -26.21 -0.49 0.22
N GLY A 203 -27.08 0.30 0.86
CA GLY A 203 -27.80 -0.08 2.08
C GLY A 203 -26.92 -0.10 3.33
N LEU A 204 -25.80 0.61 3.31
CA LEU A 204 -24.90 0.79 4.44
C LEU A 204 -25.27 2.07 5.22
N ASP A 205 -24.73 2.21 6.43
CA ASP A 205 -25.00 3.37 7.29
C ASP A 205 -24.46 4.67 6.68
N ASP A 206 -25.32 5.69 6.57
CA ASP A 206 -24.93 7.02 6.11
C ASP A 206 -24.12 7.75 7.20
N PRO A 207 -22.97 8.37 6.88
CA PRO A 207 -22.18 9.16 7.84
C PRO A 207 -22.92 10.37 8.44
N LEU A 208 -23.98 10.87 7.78
CA LEU A 208 -24.86 11.91 8.31
C LEU A 208 -25.97 11.36 9.23
N GLY A 209 -26.05 10.03 9.39
CA GLY A 209 -27.03 9.33 10.21
C GLY A 209 -28.24 8.80 9.44
N ALA A 210 -29.13 8.11 10.16
CA ALA A 210 -30.33 7.52 9.56
C ALA A 210 -31.38 8.59 9.20
N GLY A 211 -32.08 8.39 8.08
CA GLY A 211 -33.20 9.24 7.67
C GLY A 211 -32.80 10.60 7.11
N VAL A 212 -31.55 10.75 6.68
CA VAL A 212 -31.05 11.95 6.00
C VAL A 212 -31.86 12.15 4.71
N PRO A 213 -32.39 13.36 4.45
CA PRO A 213 -33.11 13.64 3.21
C PRO A 213 -32.18 13.54 1.99
N GLU A 214 -32.76 13.52 0.79
CA GLU A 214 -31.96 13.63 -0.44
C GLU A 214 -31.29 15.01 -0.49
N LEU A 215 -29.97 15.03 -0.41
CA LEU A 215 -29.13 16.22 -0.37
C LEU A 215 -28.10 16.17 -1.50
N SER A 216 -27.80 17.32 -2.10
CA SER A 216 -26.69 17.43 -3.06
C SER A 216 -25.34 17.23 -2.36
N PRO A 217 -24.24 16.91 -3.08
CA PRO A 217 -22.91 16.80 -2.49
C PRO A 217 -22.51 18.01 -1.62
N THR A 218 -22.82 19.22 -2.10
CA THR A 218 -22.57 20.46 -1.36
C THR A 218 -23.40 20.51 -0.07
N GLU A 219 -24.70 20.23 -0.13
CA GLU A 219 -25.58 20.24 1.05
C GLU A 219 -25.17 19.20 2.09
N ARG A 220 -24.75 18.00 1.66
CA ARG A 220 -24.21 16.96 2.54
C ARG A 220 -22.96 17.42 3.28
N THR A 221 -22.08 18.11 2.57
CA THR A 221 -20.84 18.66 3.14
C THR A 221 -21.16 19.70 4.21
N GLU A 222 -22.04 20.66 3.92
CA GLU A 222 -22.45 21.67 4.90
C GLU A 222 -23.14 21.02 6.11
N ALA A 223 -24.03 20.05 5.88
CA ALA A 223 -24.71 19.33 6.95
C ALA A 223 -23.72 18.59 7.86
N PHE A 224 -22.74 17.90 7.27
CA PHE A 224 -21.69 17.22 8.02
C PHE A 224 -20.90 18.21 8.87
N TRP A 225 -20.40 19.29 8.28
CA TRP A 225 -19.63 20.29 9.02
C TRP A 225 -20.44 21.00 10.10
N ALA A 226 -21.72 21.27 9.84
CA ALA A 226 -22.64 21.87 10.82
C ALA A 226 -22.96 20.92 12.00
N SER A 227 -22.88 19.61 11.80
CA SER A 227 -23.12 18.62 12.87
C SER A 227 -21.94 18.45 13.83
N LEU A 228 -20.75 18.98 13.50
CA LEU A 228 -19.57 18.82 14.34
C LEU A 228 -19.50 19.93 15.40
N ASP A 229 -19.30 19.55 16.67
CA ASP A 229 -19.09 20.50 17.77
C ASP A 229 -17.82 21.35 17.59
N ARG A 230 -16.86 20.85 16.81
CA ARG A 230 -15.58 21.49 16.53
C ARG A 230 -15.22 21.31 15.06
N PRO A 231 -14.40 22.20 14.48
CA PRO A 231 -13.91 22.02 13.12
C PRO A 231 -13.29 20.63 12.93
N PRO A 232 -13.46 20.01 11.74
CA PRO A 232 -12.81 18.75 11.40
C PRO A 232 -11.31 18.78 11.71
N ASN A 233 -10.80 17.67 12.22
CA ASN A 233 -9.39 17.45 12.50
C ASN A 233 -8.99 16.03 12.05
N ARG A 234 -7.77 15.60 12.39
CA ARG A 234 -7.21 14.29 12.03
C ARG A 234 -8.12 13.10 12.34
N SER A 235 -9.00 13.21 13.34
CA SER A 235 -9.93 12.13 13.71
C SER A 235 -10.84 11.66 12.57
N VAL A 236 -11.12 12.52 11.58
CA VAL A 236 -11.97 12.17 10.42
C VAL A 236 -11.36 11.10 9.52
N ARG A 237 -10.03 10.92 9.55
CA ARG A 237 -9.33 9.95 8.71
C ARG A 237 -9.77 8.51 8.95
N GLY A 238 -9.96 8.12 10.23
CA GLY A 238 -10.33 6.76 10.60
C GLY A 238 -11.68 6.36 9.98
N PRO A 239 -12.77 7.07 10.30
CA PRO A 239 -14.09 6.81 9.71
C PRO A 239 -14.12 6.86 8.19
N TRP A 240 -13.44 7.83 7.57
CA TRP A 240 -13.35 7.93 6.11
C TRP A 240 -12.67 6.72 5.47
N ARG A 241 -11.55 6.28 6.04
CA ARG A 241 -10.82 5.10 5.57
C ARG A 241 -11.66 3.83 5.74
N ASP A 242 -12.30 3.68 6.89
CA ASP A 242 -13.14 2.52 7.19
C ASP A 242 -14.35 2.46 6.24
N GLN A 243 -14.97 3.60 5.93
CA GLN A 243 -16.02 3.69 4.92
C GLN A 243 -15.51 3.27 3.54
N SER A 244 -14.38 3.81 3.08
CA SER A 244 -13.78 3.48 1.78
C SER A 244 -13.52 1.96 1.65
N HIS A 245 -12.92 1.36 2.67
CA HIS A 245 -12.70 -0.09 2.72
C HIS A 245 -14.01 -0.89 2.73
N THR A 246 -15.02 -0.42 3.46
CA THR A 246 -16.34 -1.08 3.55
C THR A 246 -17.06 -1.02 2.21
N LEU A 247 -16.99 0.10 1.50
CA LEU A 247 -17.52 0.24 0.13
C LEU A 247 -16.88 -0.77 -0.82
N ILE A 248 -15.55 -0.80 -0.89
CA ILE A 248 -14.80 -1.71 -1.78
C ILE A 248 -15.12 -3.17 -1.44
N ARG A 249 -15.12 -3.52 -0.15
CA ARG A 249 -15.47 -4.87 0.30
C ARG A 249 -16.90 -5.20 -0.11
N THR A 250 -17.87 -4.34 0.18
CA THR A 250 -19.29 -4.59 -0.12
C THR A 250 -19.49 -4.84 -1.62
N VAL A 251 -18.85 -4.03 -2.47
CA VAL A 251 -18.92 -4.19 -3.93
C VAL A 251 -18.21 -5.46 -4.41
N ALA A 252 -17.07 -5.83 -3.82
CA ALA A 252 -16.36 -7.06 -4.19
C ALA A 252 -17.15 -8.34 -3.86
N PHE A 253 -17.97 -8.31 -2.81
CA PHE A 253 -18.89 -9.40 -2.48
C PHE A 253 -20.23 -9.31 -3.21
N ALA A 254 -20.52 -8.19 -3.86
CA ALA A 254 -21.78 -8.00 -4.55
C ALA A 254 -21.82 -8.71 -5.92
N GLY A 255 -23.01 -9.19 -6.29
CA GLY A 255 -23.23 -9.83 -7.59
C GLY A 255 -23.19 -8.84 -8.77
N ARG A 256 -23.31 -9.38 -9.99
CA ARG A 256 -23.15 -8.62 -11.25
C ARG A 256 -24.06 -7.39 -11.42
N GLY A 257 -25.17 -7.28 -10.68
CA GLY A 257 -26.13 -6.18 -10.80
C GLY A 257 -25.81 -4.93 -9.96
N VAL A 258 -24.84 -4.99 -9.05
CA VAL A 258 -24.56 -3.84 -8.16
C VAL A 258 -23.98 -2.64 -8.92
N ALA A 259 -23.30 -2.85 -10.05
CA ALA A 259 -22.74 -1.77 -10.86
C ALA A 259 -23.81 -0.83 -11.46
N ASP A 260 -25.05 -1.32 -11.63
CA ASP A 260 -26.19 -0.58 -12.21
C ASP A 260 -27.09 0.06 -11.15
N LEU A 261 -26.77 -0.11 -9.87
CA LEU A 261 -27.56 0.46 -8.77
C LEU A 261 -27.58 1.98 -8.86
N THR A 262 -28.77 2.58 -8.74
CA THR A 262 -28.95 4.03 -8.83
C THR A 262 -28.43 4.73 -7.58
N VAL A 263 -27.56 5.72 -7.77
CA VAL A 263 -27.09 6.66 -6.74
C VAL A 263 -27.65 8.05 -7.06
N THR A 264 -28.45 8.62 -6.16
CA THR A 264 -29.10 9.91 -6.33
C THR A 264 -28.21 11.05 -5.83
N TYR A 265 -27.94 12.04 -6.67
CA TYR A 265 -27.19 13.27 -6.37
C TYR A 265 -28.13 14.48 -6.19
N LYS A 266 -29.34 14.21 -5.71
CA LYS A 266 -30.51 15.11 -5.65
C LYS A 266 -31.08 15.49 -7.04
N ASP A 267 -30.37 16.27 -7.84
CA ASP A 267 -30.89 16.81 -9.10
C ASP A 267 -30.75 15.84 -10.29
N PHE A 268 -29.87 14.85 -10.13
CA PHE A 268 -29.63 13.79 -11.10
C PHE A 268 -29.29 12.48 -10.39
N ALA A 269 -29.18 11.40 -11.15
CA ALA A 269 -28.73 10.12 -10.63
C ALA A 269 -27.75 9.45 -11.60
N LEU A 270 -26.83 8.67 -11.05
CA LEU A 270 -25.84 7.91 -11.80
C LEU A 270 -25.89 6.43 -11.39
N PRO A 271 -25.54 5.49 -12.29
CA PRO A 271 -25.21 4.13 -11.90
C PRO A 271 -24.02 4.12 -10.93
N LEU A 272 -24.01 3.17 -9.98
CA LEU A 272 -22.98 3.07 -8.95
C LEU A 272 -21.56 3.07 -9.52
N ARG A 273 -21.33 2.43 -10.66
CA ARG A 273 -20.01 2.44 -11.33
C ARG A 273 -19.55 3.85 -11.73
N ASP A 274 -20.48 4.68 -12.20
CA ASP A 274 -20.19 6.02 -12.68
C ASP A 274 -20.07 6.96 -11.48
N SER A 275 -20.85 6.71 -10.41
CA SER A 275 -20.67 7.37 -9.13
C SER A 275 -19.30 7.09 -8.51
N LEU A 276 -18.85 5.83 -8.43
CA LEU A 276 -17.51 5.52 -7.91
C LEU A 276 -16.39 6.10 -8.78
N LEU A 277 -16.59 6.16 -10.10
CA LEU A 277 -15.65 6.85 -10.98
C LEU A 277 -15.61 8.36 -10.70
N GLU A 278 -16.75 9.01 -10.51
CA GLU A 278 -16.82 10.41 -10.09
C GLU A 278 -16.16 10.63 -8.73
N ARG A 279 -16.42 9.75 -7.76
CA ARG A 279 -15.76 9.79 -6.43
C ARG A 279 -14.24 9.67 -6.53
N ALA A 280 -13.72 8.86 -7.47
CA ALA A 280 -12.29 8.72 -7.69
C ALA A 280 -11.63 10.03 -8.15
N PHE A 281 -12.32 10.84 -8.96
CA PHE A 281 -11.81 12.16 -9.39
C PHE A 281 -11.77 13.21 -8.28
N GLU A 282 -12.56 13.02 -7.22
CA GLU A 282 -12.60 13.93 -6.07
C GLU A 282 -11.51 13.65 -5.02
N CYS A 283 -10.87 12.47 -5.07
CA CYS A 283 -9.78 12.08 -4.18
C CYS A 283 -8.44 12.72 -4.57
#